data_AF-A0A0A1UKN4-F1
#
_entry.id   AF-A0A0A1UKN4-F1
#
_cell.length_a   1.000
_cell.length_b   1.000
_cell.length_c   1.000
_cell.angle_alpha   90.00
_cell.angle_beta   90.00
_cell.angle_gamma   90.00
#
_symmetry.space_group_name_H-M   'P 1'
#
loop_
_entity.id
_entity.type
_entity.pdbx_description
1 polymer ?
#
loop_
_entity_poly.entity_id
_entity_poly.type
_entity_poly.pdbx_seq_one_letter_code
_entity_poly.pdbx_strand_id
1 'polypeptide(L)'
;MRKIGIPLEIVEWTERKLAGRTTVLKFDDYTSDPFEVTHGIDQGCPLSCIFYIIYNSDLIKVAKADQEELAAGYIDDVAFLVEAATFEEANEMLKDMMERRGGALEWAKVHTSEFALEKTALVGFKGRSSQVPAEVEIGGTVIKPVTSHKFLGVIFDEKLMWREQRQAVLKKATVWAQLIRRVCRVNHGLKPGAVRRLHDAIFLPKVTYAADVWWEPTVKIVGKKKKGAVGFTKRLQSVQRTVALAITGALRTSPTDALISHAGIYPIELELRRAAHRAAVRLAGIPAKNPIHEEVRREARRIGSRGRHPTTLRTLFITSNINPNDYATVPDTDDFSTSAKFLNPHIAVDKDTAIDEERHNSAEVKIYTDLNRNPILP
;
A
#
# COMPACT_ATOMS: atom_id res chain seq x y z
N MET A 1 -19.09 -11.95 -9.22
CA MET A 1 -19.31 -10.96 -10.32
C MET A 1 -20.79 -10.60 -10.48
N ARG A 2 -21.70 -11.54 -10.79
CA ARG A 2 -23.15 -11.25 -10.93
C ARG A 2 -23.76 -10.53 -9.71
N LYS A 3 -23.44 -10.99 -8.49
CA LYS A 3 -23.88 -10.40 -7.20
C LYS A 3 -23.58 -8.90 -7.04
N ILE A 4 -22.50 -8.41 -7.67
CA ILE A 4 -22.06 -7.02 -7.55
C ILE A 4 -22.44 -6.17 -8.78
N GLY A 5 -23.34 -6.68 -9.63
CA GLY A 5 -23.92 -5.92 -10.74
C GLY A 5 -23.01 -5.73 -11.96
N ILE A 6 -21.96 -6.55 -12.11
CA ILE A 6 -21.12 -6.51 -13.32
C ILE A 6 -21.98 -6.94 -14.53
N PRO A 7 -21.94 -6.20 -15.66
CA PRO A 7 -22.67 -6.53 -16.89
C PRO A 7 -22.50 -7.98 -17.33
N LEU A 8 -23.58 -8.59 -17.81
CA LEU A 8 -23.63 -10.02 -18.12
C LEU A 8 -22.61 -10.40 -19.19
N GLU A 9 -22.37 -9.53 -20.16
CA GLU A 9 -21.41 -9.71 -21.24
C GLU A 9 -19.99 -9.90 -20.70
N ILE A 10 -19.61 -9.14 -19.67
CA ILE A 10 -18.30 -9.25 -19.01
C ILE A 10 -18.22 -10.54 -18.19
N VAL A 11 -19.32 -10.94 -17.53
CA VAL A 11 -19.38 -12.19 -16.78
C VAL A 11 -19.21 -13.39 -17.70
N GLU A 12 -19.98 -13.45 -18.79
CA GLU A 12 -19.90 -14.53 -19.77
C GLU A 12 -18.53 -14.59 -20.44
N TRP A 13 -17.96 -13.44 -20.80
CA TRP A 13 -16.61 -13.38 -21.34
C TRP A 13 -15.58 -13.94 -20.34
N THR A 14 -15.71 -13.60 -19.06
CA THR A 14 -14.82 -14.11 -18.00
C THR A 14 -14.96 -15.61 -17.83
N GLU A 15 -16.18 -16.13 -17.86
CA GLU A 15 -16.48 -17.56 -17.81
C GLU A 15 -15.83 -18.31 -18.97
N ARG A 16 -16.01 -17.81 -20.21
CA ARG A 16 -15.37 -18.38 -21.41
C ARG A 16 -13.84 -18.33 -21.34
N LYS A 17 -13.27 -17.25 -20.80
CA LYS A 17 -11.81 -17.12 -20.61
C LYS A 17 -11.26 -18.18 -19.64
N LEU A 18 -11.99 -18.49 -18.58
CA LEU A 18 -11.53 -19.39 -17.51
C LEU A 18 -11.89 -20.86 -17.77
N ALA A 19 -12.86 -21.14 -18.65
CA ALA A 19 -13.31 -22.48 -19.00
C ALA A 19 -12.34 -23.20 -19.97
N GLY A 20 -12.27 -24.54 -19.85
CA GLY A 20 -11.56 -25.40 -20.79
C GLY A 20 -10.05 -25.16 -20.87
N ARG A 21 -9.45 -24.56 -19.84
CA ARG A 21 -8.01 -24.28 -19.82
C ARG A 21 -7.23 -25.57 -19.57
N THR A 22 -6.19 -25.78 -20.36
CA THR A 22 -5.19 -26.83 -20.17
C THR A 22 -3.82 -26.22 -19.98
N THR A 23 -2.96 -26.83 -19.18
CA THR A 23 -1.57 -26.41 -19.02
C THR A 23 -0.61 -27.59 -19.03
N VAL A 24 0.68 -27.29 -19.18
CA VAL A 24 1.79 -28.25 -19.07
C VAL A 24 2.81 -27.70 -18.09
N LEU A 25 3.49 -28.58 -17.35
CA LEU A 25 4.63 -28.21 -16.53
C LEU A 25 5.91 -28.39 -17.34
N LYS A 26 6.74 -27.35 -17.41
CA LYS A 26 8.05 -27.39 -18.09
C LYS A 26 9.17 -27.07 -17.11
N PHE A 27 10.09 -28.01 -16.93
CA PHE A 27 11.29 -27.87 -16.11
C PHE A 27 12.50 -28.35 -16.93
N ASP A 28 13.41 -27.44 -17.26
CA ASP A 28 14.58 -27.71 -18.10
C ASP A 28 14.22 -28.49 -19.40
N ASP A 29 14.55 -29.78 -19.46
CA ASP A 29 14.30 -30.69 -20.58
C ASP A 29 13.03 -31.55 -20.42
N TYR A 30 12.35 -31.50 -19.27
CA TYR A 30 11.09 -32.19 -19.03
C TYR A 30 9.89 -31.30 -19.36
N THR A 31 8.92 -31.86 -20.08
CA THR A 31 7.58 -31.28 -20.29
C THR A 31 6.54 -32.34 -19.94
N SER A 32 5.60 -32.03 -19.06
CA SER A 32 4.51 -32.94 -18.70
C SER A 32 3.51 -33.09 -19.84
N ASP A 33 2.70 -34.14 -19.77
CA ASP A 33 1.47 -34.20 -20.56
C ASP A 33 0.53 -33.01 -20.20
N PRO A 34 -0.29 -32.54 -21.15
CA PRO A 34 -1.31 -31.53 -20.86
C PRO A 34 -2.32 -32.03 -19.84
N PHE A 35 -2.68 -31.18 -18.88
CA PHE A 35 -3.74 -31.45 -17.91
C PHE A 35 -4.67 -30.24 -17.79
N GLU A 36 -5.92 -30.52 -17.43
CA GLU A 36 -6.93 -29.47 -17.26
C GLU A 36 -6.72 -28.66 -15.98
N VAL A 37 -6.93 -27.36 -16.10
CA VAL A 37 -6.90 -26.39 -15.00
C VAL A 37 -8.33 -26.06 -14.62
N THR A 38 -8.83 -26.79 -13.62
CA THR A 38 -10.21 -26.65 -13.13
C THR A 38 -10.40 -25.49 -12.15
N HIS A 39 -9.31 -25.01 -11.53
CA HIS A 39 -9.34 -23.94 -10.52
C HIS A 39 -8.21 -22.93 -10.73
N GLY A 40 -8.38 -21.74 -10.17
CA GLY A 40 -7.37 -20.68 -10.19
C GLY A 40 -7.46 -19.76 -11.41
N ILE A 41 -6.69 -18.68 -11.38
CA ILE A 41 -6.64 -17.63 -12.40
C ILE A 41 -5.22 -17.52 -12.98
N ASP A 42 -5.09 -17.06 -14.21
CA ASP A 42 -3.81 -17.04 -14.91
C ASP A 42 -2.84 -16.05 -14.25
N GLN A 43 -1.69 -16.51 -13.75
CA GLN A 43 -0.65 -15.62 -13.24
C GLN A 43 -0.03 -14.84 -14.40
N GLY A 44 0.19 -13.53 -14.20
CA GLY A 44 0.70 -12.64 -15.24
C GLY A 44 -0.37 -12.02 -16.15
N CYS A 45 -1.63 -12.49 -16.08
CA CYS A 45 -2.75 -11.83 -16.74
C CYS A 45 -3.17 -10.57 -15.93
N PRO A 46 -3.23 -9.36 -16.53
CA PRO A 46 -3.62 -8.14 -15.83
C PRO A 46 -5.01 -8.20 -15.17
N LEU A 47 -5.94 -8.97 -15.75
CA LEU A 47 -7.30 -9.12 -15.24
C LEU A 47 -7.39 -10.04 -14.02
N SER A 48 -6.42 -10.93 -13.82
CA SER A 48 -6.44 -11.87 -12.70
C SER A 48 -6.47 -11.15 -11.36
N CYS A 49 -5.74 -10.04 -11.21
CA CYS A 49 -5.82 -9.22 -9.99
C CYS A 49 -7.24 -8.70 -9.73
N ILE A 50 -7.94 -8.26 -10.78
CA ILE A 50 -9.32 -7.75 -10.67
C ILE A 50 -10.28 -8.88 -10.29
N PHE A 51 -10.15 -10.05 -10.94
CA PHE A 51 -10.95 -11.23 -10.61
C PHE A 51 -10.75 -11.67 -9.17
N TYR A 52 -9.50 -11.66 -8.69
CA TYR A 52 -9.18 -12.04 -7.33
C TYR A 52 -9.77 -11.06 -6.31
N ILE A 53 -9.70 -9.75 -6.57
CA ILE A 53 -10.34 -8.74 -5.72
C ILE A 53 -11.86 -8.95 -5.65
N ILE A 54 -12.51 -9.22 -6.79
CA ILE A 54 -13.96 -9.49 -6.82
C ILE A 54 -14.28 -10.76 -6.05
N TYR A 55 -13.49 -11.80 -6.24
CA TYR A 55 -13.63 -13.10 -5.58
C TYR A 55 -13.49 -12.97 -4.04
N ASN A 56 -12.49 -12.23 -3.55
CA ASN A 56 -12.27 -11.99 -2.12
C ASN A 56 -13.21 -10.94 -1.50
N SER A 57 -13.99 -10.20 -2.31
CA SER A 57 -14.79 -9.07 -1.82
C SER A 57 -15.85 -9.45 -0.78
N ASP A 58 -16.34 -10.69 -0.78
CA ASP A 58 -17.32 -11.14 0.21
C ASP A 58 -16.69 -11.49 1.55
N LEU A 59 -15.39 -11.81 1.58
CA LEU A 59 -14.66 -12.10 2.81
C LEU A 59 -14.54 -10.87 3.72
N ILE A 60 -14.32 -9.69 3.16
CA ILE A 60 -14.26 -8.44 3.95
C ILE A 60 -15.65 -8.01 4.45
N LYS A 61 -16.73 -8.52 3.86
CA LYS A 61 -18.11 -8.21 4.27
C LYS A 61 -18.58 -9.09 5.43
N VAL A 62 -17.75 -10.01 5.92
CA VAL A 62 -18.09 -10.79 7.12
C VAL A 62 -18.23 -9.85 8.31
N ALA A 63 -17.38 -8.82 8.41
CA ALA A 63 -17.39 -7.87 9.51
C ALA A 63 -18.69 -7.07 9.61
N LYS A 64 -19.22 -6.99 10.83
CA LYS A 64 -20.39 -6.21 11.20
C LYS A 64 -19.97 -4.90 11.88
N ALA A 65 -20.06 -3.81 11.14
CA ALA A 65 -19.64 -2.49 11.63
C ALA A 65 -20.43 -2.01 12.87
N ASP A 66 -21.66 -2.49 13.06
CA ASP A 66 -22.49 -2.22 14.25
C ASP A 66 -22.02 -2.95 15.51
N GLN A 67 -21.12 -3.92 15.38
CA GLN A 67 -20.53 -4.69 16.48
C GLN A 67 -19.05 -4.36 16.69
N GLU A 68 -18.58 -3.17 16.27
CA GLU A 68 -17.16 -2.77 16.38
C GLU A 68 -16.18 -3.76 15.68
N GLU A 69 -16.68 -4.47 14.66
CA GLU A 69 -15.87 -5.35 13.82
C GLU A 69 -15.42 -4.61 12.55
N LEU A 70 -14.20 -4.89 12.11
CA LEU A 70 -13.65 -4.41 10.85
C LEU A 70 -12.88 -5.54 10.16
N ALA A 71 -13.05 -5.66 8.85
CA ALA A 71 -12.20 -6.50 8.01
C ALA A 71 -11.58 -5.66 6.89
N ALA A 72 -10.27 -5.80 6.70
CA ALA A 72 -9.52 -5.14 5.64
C ALA A 72 -8.75 -6.18 4.85
N GLY A 73 -8.77 -6.07 3.53
CA GLY A 73 -8.07 -7.00 2.64
C GLY A 73 -7.30 -6.27 1.54
N TYR A 74 -6.15 -6.81 1.17
CA TYR A 74 -5.41 -6.43 -0.02
C TYR A 74 -4.90 -7.69 -0.71
N ILE A 75 -5.50 -8.02 -1.85
CA ILE A 75 -5.24 -9.29 -2.54
C ILE A 75 -5.50 -10.43 -1.54
N ASP A 76 -4.47 -11.14 -1.11
CA ASP A 76 -4.50 -12.34 -0.27
C ASP A 76 -4.26 -12.04 1.21
N ASP A 77 -3.68 -10.87 1.52
CA ASP A 77 -3.50 -10.40 2.89
C ASP A 77 -4.83 -9.87 3.44
N VAL A 78 -5.36 -10.50 4.49
CA VAL A 78 -6.60 -10.08 5.17
C VAL A 78 -6.33 -9.89 6.66
N ALA A 79 -6.92 -8.85 7.24
CA ALA A 79 -6.90 -8.56 8.67
C ALA A 79 -8.32 -8.41 9.20
N PHE A 80 -8.60 -9.10 10.30
CA PHE A 80 -9.80 -8.91 11.11
C PHE A 80 -9.43 -8.11 12.36
N LEU A 81 -10.20 -7.08 12.65
CA LEU A 81 -9.99 -6.18 13.78
C LEU A 81 -11.29 -6.06 14.55
N VAL A 82 -11.17 -6.00 15.87
CA VAL A 82 -12.27 -5.78 16.80
C VAL A 82 -11.83 -4.79 17.88
N GLU A 83 -12.77 -4.03 18.41
CA GLU A 83 -12.56 -3.18 19.58
C GLU A 83 -13.45 -3.65 20.74
N ALA A 84 -12.86 -3.87 21.92
CA ALA A 84 -13.55 -4.37 23.10
C ALA A 84 -12.90 -3.84 24.39
N ALA A 85 -13.58 -4.00 25.53
CA ALA A 85 -13.06 -3.53 26.81
C ALA A 85 -11.97 -4.45 27.39
N THR A 86 -11.98 -5.74 27.03
CA THR A 86 -10.97 -6.72 27.44
C THR A 86 -10.49 -7.57 26.25
N PHE A 87 -9.33 -8.21 26.40
CA PHE A 87 -8.81 -9.11 25.36
C PHE A 87 -9.60 -10.40 25.27
N GLU A 88 -10.21 -10.84 26.36
CA GLU A 88 -11.11 -12.00 26.36
C GLU A 88 -12.34 -11.72 25.49
N GLU A 89 -12.99 -10.56 25.68
CA GLU A 89 -14.12 -10.13 24.86
C GLU A 89 -13.71 -9.96 23.38
N ALA A 90 -12.57 -9.31 23.12
CA ALA A 90 -12.02 -9.20 21.77
C ALA A 90 -11.76 -10.57 21.11
N ASN A 91 -11.22 -11.53 21.87
CA ASN A 91 -10.95 -12.88 21.36
C ASN A 91 -12.25 -13.62 21.03
N GLU A 92 -13.30 -13.49 21.85
CA GLU A 92 -14.63 -14.05 21.54
C GLU A 92 -15.23 -13.41 20.30
N MET A 93 -15.10 -12.09 20.11
CA MET A 93 -15.56 -11.41 18.89
C MET A 93 -14.79 -11.88 17.65
N LEU A 94 -13.46 -12.00 17.73
CA LEU A 94 -12.64 -12.53 16.63
C LEU A 94 -13.03 -13.97 16.30
N LYS A 95 -13.28 -14.79 17.32
CA LYS A 95 -13.74 -16.17 17.14
C LYS A 95 -15.10 -16.20 16.46
N ASP A 96 -16.06 -15.40 16.91
CA ASP A 96 -17.38 -15.27 16.29
C ASP A 96 -17.26 -14.85 14.82
N MET A 97 -16.49 -13.80 14.51
CA MET A 97 -16.22 -13.37 13.12
C MET A 97 -15.72 -14.50 12.21
N MET A 98 -14.88 -15.38 12.75
CA MET A 98 -14.28 -16.48 12.01
C MET A 98 -15.23 -17.67 11.87
N GLU A 99 -15.93 -18.06 12.94
CA GLU A 99 -16.66 -19.33 13.05
C GLU A 99 -18.16 -19.24 12.81
N ARG A 100 -18.77 -18.06 12.92
CA ARG A 100 -20.22 -17.90 12.76
C ARG A 100 -20.71 -18.26 11.37
N ARG A 101 -22.01 -18.48 11.25
CA ARG A 101 -22.66 -18.63 9.94
C ARG A 101 -22.44 -17.37 9.09
N GLY A 102 -21.92 -17.56 7.88
CA GLY A 102 -21.48 -16.50 6.99
C GLY A 102 -20.16 -15.84 7.41
N GLY A 103 -19.45 -16.41 8.38
CA GLY A 103 -18.13 -15.97 8.84
C GLY A 103 -17.00 -16.42 7.90
N ALA A 104 -15.77 -16.09 8.29
CA ALA A 104 -14.59 -16.29 7.44
C ALA A 104 -14.34 -17.77 7.10
N LEU A 105 -14.48 -18.70 8.06
CA LEU A 105 -14.21 -20.12 7.82
C LEU A 105 -15.25 -20.77 6.90
N GLU A 106 -16.52 -20.39 7.00
CA GLU A 106 -17.55 -20.83 6.04
C GLU A 106 -17.27 -20.26 4.65
N TRP A 107 -16.91 -18.97 4.56
CA TRP A 107 -16.51 -18.36 3.30
C TRP A 107 -15.34 -19.12 2.65
N ALA A 108 -14.28 -19.43 3.41
CA ALA A 108 -13.10 -20.16 2.95
C ALA A 108 -13.47 -21.54 2.39
N LYS A 109 -14.34 -22.26 3.09
CA LYS A 109 -14.83 -23.57 2.67
C LYS A 109 -15.63 -23.50 1.37
N VAL A 110 -16.56 -22.55 1.26
CA VAL A 110 -17.41 -22.38 0.06
C VAL A 110 -16.59 -21.95 -1.16
N HIS A 111 -15.54 -21.16 -0.94
CA HIS A 111 -14.72 -20.61 -2.02
C HIS A 111 -13.52 -21.51 -2.36
N THR A 112 -13.26 -22.60 -1.62
CA THR A 112 -12.06 -23.44 -1.79
C THR A 112 -10.77 -22.63 -1.56
N SER A 113 -10.79 -21.76 -0.56
CA SER A 113 -9.69 -20.87 -0.19
C SER A 113 -9.37 -21.04 1.29
N GLU A 114 -8.75 -22.17 1.65
CA GLU A 114 -8.42 -22.50 3.03
C GLU A 114 -7.43 -21.50 3.63
N PHE A 115 -7.73 -21.06 4.86
CA PHE A 115 -6.78 -20.24 5.62
C PHE A 115 -5.71 -21.13 6.24
N ALA A 116 -4.45 -20.73 6.06
CA ALA A 116 -3.33 -21.23 6.84
C ALA A 116 -3.39 -20.61 8.25
N LEU A 117 -4.28 -21.11 9.11
CA LEU A 117 -4.47 -20.60 10.48
C LEU A 117 -3.17 -20.63 11.30
N GLU A 118 -2.30 -21.60 11.03
CA GLU A 118 -0.97 -21.72 11.64
C GLU A 118 -0.01 -20.58 11.27
N LYS A 119 -0.29 -19.84 10.19
CA LYS A 119 0.45 -18.63 9.77
C LYS A 119 -0.23 -17.35 10.22
N THR A 120 -1.45 -17.44 10.77
CA THR A 120 -2.20 -16.27 11.24
C THR A 120 -1.56 -15.73 12.51
N ALA A 121 -1.46 -14.41 12.61
CA ALA A 121 -0.89 -13.74 13.78
C ALA A 121 -1.95 -12.95 14.53
N LEU A 122 -2.03 -13.16 15.84
CA LEU A 122 -2.84 -12.37 16.74
C LEU A 122 -2.00 -11.25 17.35
N VAL A 123 -2.44 -10.00 17.22
CA VAL A 123 -1.77 -8.84 17.86
C VAL A 123 -2.78 -8.10 18.73
N GLY A 124 -2.55 -8.09 20.04
CA GLY A 124 -3.36 -7.31 20.98
C GLY A 124 -2.83 -5.88 21.14
N PHE A 125 -3.57 -4.89 20.64
CA PHE A 125 -3.21 -3.48 20.79
C PHE A 125 -3.66 -2.92 22.14
N LYS A 126 -2.77 -2.93 23.13
CA LYS A 126 -3.10 -2.51 24.52
C LYS A 126 -2.84 -1.04 24.84
N GLY A 127 -2.15 -0.31 23.98
CA GLY A 127 -1.76 1.08 24.24
C GLY A 127 -1.02 1.24 25.58
N ARG A 128 -1.67 1.84 26.59
CA ARG A 128 -1.13 1.99 27.96
C ARG A 128 -1.75 1.02 28.99
N SER A 129 -2.69 0.17 28.57
CA SER A 129 -3.29 -0.85 29.42
C SER A 129 -2.23 -1.85 29.89
N SER A 130 -2.40 -2.34 31.12
CA SER A 130 -1.60 -3.42 31.70
C SER A 130 -2.15 -4.80 31.36
N GLN A 131 -3.29 -4.89 30.66
CA GLN A 131 -3.85 -6.16 30.20
C GLN A 131 -2.86 -6.91 29.31
N VAL A 132 -2.85 -8.23 29.44
CA VAL A 132 -2.01 -9.14 28.65
C VAL A 132 -2.92 -9.80 27.62
N PRO A 133 -2.62 -9.70 26.31
CA PRO A 133 -3.36 -10.44 25.31
C PRO A 133 -3.32 -11.95 25.61
N ALA A 134 -4.48 -12.62 25.55
CA ALA A 134 -4.60 -14.06 25.68
C ALA A 134 -4.57 -14.74 24.31
N GLU A 135 -4.28 -16.05 24.28
CA GLU A 135 -4.45 -16.86 23.07
C GLU A 135 -5.92 -17.06 22.73
N VAL A 136 -6.20 -17.34 21.45
CA VAL A 136 -7.54 -17.61 20.94
C VAL A 136 -7.53 -18.92 20.17
N GLU A 137 -8.55 -19.75 20.35
CA GLU A 137 -8.75 -20.96 19.55
C GLU A 137 -9.78 -20.68 18.46
N ILE A 138 -9.35 -20.81 17.20
CA ILE A 138 -10.18 -20.59 16.01
C ILE A 138 -10.04 -21.80 15.10
N GLY A 139 -11.15 -22.43 14.72
CA GLY A 139 -11.15 -23.58 13.81
C GLY A 139 -10.31 -24.74 14.31
N GLY A 140 -10.23 -24.95 15.63
CA GLY A 140 -9.40 -25.97 16.27
C GLY A 140 -7.89 -25.65 16.31
N THR A 141 -7.49 -24.44 15.92
CA THR A 141 -6.09 -23.97 15.96
C THR A 141 -5.93 -22.90 17.05
N VAL A 142 -4.97 -23.12 17.96
CA VAL A 142 -4.63 -22.14 19.01
C VAL A 142 -3.65 -21.12 18.44
N ILE A 143 -4.08 -19.85 18.37
CA ILE A 143 -3.28 -18.73 17.87
C ILE A 143 -2.77 -17.92 19.06
N LYS A 144 -1.45 -17.89 19.21
CA LYS A 144 -0.78 -17.16 20.29
C LYS A 144 -0.56 -15.70 19.93
N PRO A 145 -0.73 -14.77 20.89
CA PRO A 145 -0.46 -13.37 20.64
C PRO A 145 1.03 -13.12 20.42
N VAL A 146 1.34 -12.28 19.43
CA VAL A 146 2.69 -11.80 19.15
C VAL A 146 2.80 -10.32 19.47
N THR A 147 4.00 -9.86 19.86
CA THR A 147 4.24 -8.46 20.23
C THR A 147 4.30 -7.52 19.03
N SER A 148 4.56 -8.08 17.84
CA SER A 148 4.58 -7.35 16.59
C SER A 148 4.26 -8.26 15.40
N HIS A 149 3.64 -7.68 14.38
CA HIS A 149 3.38 -8.39 13.13
C HIS A 149 3.50 -7.45 11.93
N LYS A 150 3.89 -7.99 10.78
CA LYS A 150 4.04 -7.24 9.55
C LYS A 150 2.80 -7.41 8.68
N PHE A 151 2.08 -6.33 8.43
CA PHE A 151 0.92 -6.30 7.55
C PHE A 151 1.13 -5.24 6.47
N LEU A 152 0.91 -5.61 5.19
CA LEU A 152 1.12 -4.73 4.02
C LEU A 152 2.44 -3.96 4.05
N GLY A 153 3.53 -4.64 4.42
CA GLY A 153 4.87 -4.01 4.44
C GLY A 153 5.18 -3.14 5.67
N VAL A 154 4.24 -2.94 6.58
CA VAL A 154 4.40 -2.15 7.81
C VAL A 154 4.39 -3.07 9.03
N ILE A 155 5.33 -2.88 9.96
CA ILE A 155 5.38 -3.64 11.21
C ILE A 155 4.59 -2.88 12.28
N PHE A 156 3.52 -3.49 12.77
CA PHE A 156 2.70 -3.01 13.88
C PHE A 156 3.18 -3.67 15.17
N ASP A 157 3.53 -2.87 16.18
CA ASP A 157 3.80 -3.37 17.53
C ASP A 157 2.59 -3.16 18.44
N GLU A 158 2.44 -3.99 19.48
CA GLU A 158 1.31 -3.98 20.45
C GLU A 158 1.03 -2.60 21.10
N LYS A 159 1.98 -1.67 21.04
CA LYS A 159 1.88 -0.30 21.61
C LYS A 159 1.83 0.79 20.53
N LEU A 160 1.86 0.42 19.25
CA LEU A 160 1.94 1.32 18.10
C LEU A 160 3.04 2.38 18.26
N MET A 161 4.17 2.00 18.88
CA MET A 161 5.31 2.90 19.05
C MET A 161 6.18 2.99 17.80
N TRP A 162 6.01 2.09 16.84
CA TRP A 162 6.74 1.96 15.59
C TRP A 162 8.25 1.71 15.77
N ARG A 163 8.65 1.09 16.89
CA ARG A 163 10.09 0.87 17.18
C ARG A 163 10.71 -0.11 16.19
N GLU A 164 10.09 -1.26 16.03
CA GLU A 164 10.55 -2.32 15.12
C GLU A 164 10.46 -1.87 13.67
N GLN A 165 9.36 -1.20 13.29
CA GLN A 165 9.22 -0.62 11.95
C GLN A 165 10.36 0.35 11.64
N ARG A 166 10.68 1.29 12.55
CA ARG A 166 11.80 2.22 12.36
C ARG A 166 13.14 1.50 12.25
N GLN A 167 13.37 0.44 13.03
CA GLN A 167 14.59 -0.34 12.93
C GLN A 167 14.69 -1.09 11.59
N ALA A 168 13.58 -1.67 11.11
CA ALA A 168 13.51 -2.33 9.82
C ALA A 168 13.77 -1.37 8.66
N VAL A 169 13.17 -0.17 8.69
CA VAL A 169 13.43 0.90 7.71
C VAL A 169 14.90 1.32 7.74
N LEU A 170 15.50 1.52 8.92
CA LEU A 170 16.91 1.90 9.04
C LEU A 170 17.85 0.81 8.51
N LYS A 171 17.56 -0.46 8.81
CA LYS A 171 18.32 -1.62 8.29
C LYS A 171 18.25 -1.63 6.76
N LYS A 172 17.05 -1.52 6.20
CA LYS A 172 16.81 -1.50 4.76
C LYS A 172 17.51 -0.32 4.07
N ALA A 173 17.41 0.87 4.65
CA ALA A 173 18.11 2.07 4.17
C ALA A 173 19.62 1.85 4.16
N THR A 174 20.17 1.27 5.24
CA THR A 174 21.61 1.02 5.36
C THR A 174 22.09 0.05 4.30
N VAL A 175 21.36 -1.05 4.07
CA VAL A 175 21.67 -2.01 3.01
C VAL A 175 21.70 -1.32 1.65
N TRP A 176 20.65 -0.57 1.30
CA TRP A 176 20.60 0.13 0.01
C TRP A 176 21.67 1.20 -0.14
N ALA A 177 21.96 1.98 0.91
CA ALA A 177 23.02 2.97 0.89
C ALA A 177 24.40 2.31 0.65
N GLN A 178 24.64 1.15 1.26
CA GLN A 178 25.86 0.37 1.04
C GLN A 178 25.93 -0.21 -0.37
N LEU A 179 24.83 -0.75 -0.89
CA LEU A 179 24.76 -1.26 -2.27
C LEU A 179 25.03 -0.15 -3.29
N ILE A 180 24.38 1.01 -3.14
CA ILE A 180 24.62 2.19 -3.97
C ILE A 180 26.09 2.60 -3.88
N ARG A 181 26.65 2.69 -2.68
CA ARG A 181 28.06 3.02 -2.49
C ARG A 181 29.01 2.02 -3.17
N ARG A 182 28.69 0.72 -3.18
CA ARG A 182 29.54 -0.32 -3.80
C ARG A 182 29.65 -0.19 -5.32
N VAL A 183 28.59 0.29 -5.98
CA VAL A 183 28.56 0.53 -7.43
C VAL A 183 29.15 1.89 -7.82
N CYS A 184 29.49 2.73 -6.83
CA CYS A 184 30.18 4.01 -7.02
C CYS A 184 31.69 3.81 -6.80
N ARG A 185 32.41 3.45 -7.87
CA ARG A 185 33.88 3.32 -7.89
C ARG A 185 34.51 4.45 -8.71
N VAL A 186 35.74 4.84 -8.40
CA VAL A 186 36.43 5.97 -9.07
C VAL A 186 36.66 5.70 -10.57
N ASN A 187 37.10 4.49 -10.94
CA ASN A 187 37.50 4.20 -12.33
C ASN A 187 36.42 3.51 -13.18
N HIS A 188 35.51 2.75 -12.56
CA HIS A 188 34.48 1.97 -13.25
C HIS A 188 33.11 2.08 -12.55
N GLY A 189 32.90 3.16 -11.81
CA GLY A 189 31.65 3.39 -11.10
C GLY A 189 30.58 4.04 -11.97
N LEU A 190 29.37 4.06 -11.43
CA LEU A 190 28.28 4.82 -12.00
C LEU A 190 28.57 6.33 -11.94
N LYS A 191 28.18 7.04 -13.00
CA LYS A 191 28.21 8.50 -13.04
C LYS A 191 27.28 9.07 -11.96
N PRO A 192 27.60 10.23 -11.33
CA PRO A 192 26.77 10.84 -10.28
C PRO A 192 25.27 10.91 -10.57
N GLY A 193 24.89 11.29 -11.79
CA GLY A 193 23.48 11.35 -12.20
C GLY A 193 22.78 9.98 -12.17
N ALA A 194 23.48 8.89 -12.50
CA ALA A 194 22.93 7.53 -12.39
C ALA A 194 22.80 7.08 -10.93
N VAL A 195 23.75 7.44 -10.08
CA VAL A 195 23.70 7.18 -8.63
C VAL A 195 22.52 7.91 -8.00
N ARG A 196 22.29 9.17 -8.36
CA ARG A 196 21.12 9.94 -7.94
C ARG A 196 19.83 9.28 -8.39
N ARG A 197 19.76 8.76 -9.62
CA ARG A 197 18.59 7.97 -10.08
C ARG A 197 18.36 6.73 -9.22
N LEU A 198 19.42 6.01 -8.81
CA LEU A 198 19.26 4.88 -7.87
C LEU A 198 18.75 5.32 -6.50
N HIS A 199 19.19 6.49 -6.02
CA HIS A 199 18.62 7.08 -4.82
C HIS A 199 17.12 7.33 -4.98
N ASP A 200 16.72 8.04 -6.04
CA ASP A 200 15.33 8.48 -6.24
C ASP A 200 14.39 7.31 -6.59
N ALA A 201 14.86 6.33 -7.36
CA ALA A 201 14.04 5.20 -7.82
C ALA A 201 13.99 4.03 -6.83
N ILE A 202 14.98 3.88 -5.95
CA ILE A 202 15.10 2.71 -5.07
C ILE A 202 15.21 3.11 -3.61
N PHE A 203 16.27 3.84 -3.22
CA PHE A 203 16.51 4.16 -1.82
C PHE A 203 15.33 4.91 -1.21
N LEU A 204 14.90 5.98 -1.88
CA LEU A 204 13.88 6.88 -1.38
C LEU A 204 12.51 6.18 -1.23
N PRO A 205 11.94 5.51 -2.25
CA PRO A 205 10.67 4.80 -2.12
C PRO A 205 10.68 3.73 -1.04
N LYS A 206 11.81 3.02 -0.85
CA LYS A 206 11.90 1.98 0.19
C LYS A 206 11.95 2.56 1.60
N VAL A 207 12.41 3.80 1.76
CA VAL A 207 12.53 4.50 3.04
C VAL A 207 11.25 5.26 3.40
N THR A 208 10.59 5.88 2.42
CA THR A 208 9.39 6.69 2.64
C THR A 208 8.08 5.90 2.57
N TYR A 209 8.15 4.60 2.29
CA TYR A 209 6.97 3.72 2.23
C TYR A 209 6.17 3.79 3.53
N ALA A 210 4.86 4.09 3.40
CA ALA A 210 3.91 4.24 4.50
C ALA A 210 4.33 5.23 5.60
N ALA A 211 5.17 6.22 5.28
CA ALA A 211 5.63 7.21 6.26
C ALA A 211 4.48 8.01 6.89
N ASP A 212 3.37 8.17 6.17
CA ASP A 212 2.10 8.74 6.65
C ASP A 212 1.46 7.95 7.81
N VAL A 213 1.82 6.69 7.99
CA VAL A 213 1.33 5.82 9.07
C VAL A 213 2.29 5.80 10.27
N TRP A 214 3.55 5.45 10.04
CA TRP A 214 4.48 5.11 11.14
C TRP A 214 5.44 6.24 11.54
N TRP A 215 5.60 7.26 10.71
CA TRP A 215 6.58 8.33 10.97
C TRP A 215 5.94 9.53 11.67
N GLU A 216 6.51 9.90 12.81
CA GLU A 216 6.08 11.08 13.57
C GLU A 216 7.00 12.28 13.28
N PRO A 217 6.48 13.39 12.73
CA PRO A 217 7.26 14.58 12.39
C PRO A 217 7.99 15.17 13.60
N THR A 218 9.19 15.71 13.35
CA THR A 218 9.92 16.42 14.40
C THR A 218 9.32 17.80 14.60
N VAL A 219 8.70 18.03 15.76
CA VAL A 219 8.11 19.32 16.13
C VAL A 219 8.96 20.00 17.20
N LYS A 220 9.33 21.26 16.96
CA LYS A 220 10.01 22.13 17.94
C LYS A 220 9.01 23.18 18.42
N ILE A 221 8.59 23.05 19.68
CA ILE A 221 7.81 24.10 20.35
C ILE A 221 8.81 25.01 21.07
N VAL A 222 8.63 26.33 20.96
CA VAL A 222 9.47 27.32 21.65
C VAL A 222 9.52 27.01 23.15
N GLY A 223 10.71 26.98 23.73
CA GLY A 223 10.93 26.64 25.14
C GLY A 223 10.82 25.16 25.51
N LYS A 224 10.54 24.24 24.57
CA LYS A 224 10.44 22.79 24.83
C LYS A 224 11.43 21.98 23.99
N LYS A 225 11.78 20.78 24.49
CA LYS A 225 12.57 19.80 23.73
C LYS A 225 11.83 19.39 22.45
N LYS A 226 12.58 19.14 21.37
CA LYS A 226 12.05 18.58 20.13
C LYS A 226 11.34 17.26 20.44
N LYS A 227 10.12 17.08 19.92
CA LYS A 227 9.33 15.85 20.03
C LYS A 227 9.22 15.16 18.67
N GLY A 228 8.77 13.91 18.67
CA GLY A 228 8.64 13.06 17.49
C GLY A 228 9.86 12.17 17.24
N ALA A 229 10.01 11.69 16.00
CA ALA A 229 11.03 10.71 15.62
C ALA A 229 12.47 11.26 15.52
N VAL A 230 12.87 12.22 16.36
CA VAL A 230 14.12 12.99 16.27
C VAL A 230 15.36 12.10 16.15
N GLY A 231 15.51 11.13 17.06
CA GLY A 231 16.67 10.23 17.10
C GLY A 231 16.72 9.31 15.88
N PHE A 232 15.57 8.83 15.43
CA PHE A 232 15.46 8.02 14.21
C PHE A 232 15.83 8.84 12.97
N THR A 233 15.26 10.04 12.80
CA THR A 233 15.53 10.92 11.66
C THR A 233 17.02 11.26 11.57
N LYS A 234 17.69 11.53 12.70
CA LYS A 234 19.15 11.75 12.73
C LYS A 234 19.93 10.53 12.23
N ARG A 235 19.61 9.33 12.72
CA ARG A 235 20.26 8.08 12.26
C ARG A 235 20.04 7.84 10.78
N LEU A 236 18.83 8.10 10.30
CA LEU A 236 18.48 7.95 8.89
C LEU A 236 19.19 8.98 8.01
N GLN A 237 19.37 10.21 8.49
CA GLN A 237 20.16 11.25 7.81
C GLN A 237 21.65 10.84 7.70
N SER A 238 22.21 10.20 8.73
CA SER A 238 23.56 9.62 8.64
C SER A 238 23.66 8.53 7.58
N VAL A 239 22.60 7.74 7.37
CA VAL A 239 22.54 6.76 6.28
C VAL A 239 22.43 7.46 4.92
N GLN A 240 21.55 8.46 4.79
CA GLN A 240 21.42 9.26 3.56
C GLN A 240 22.73 9.95 3.18
N ARG A 241 23.51 10.43 4.17
CA ARG A 241 24.84 11.00 3.96
C ARG A 241 25.78 10.04 3.22
N THR A 242 25.67 8.73 3.46
CA THR A 242 26.46 7.73 2.73
C THR A 242 26.13 7.74 1.24
N VAL A 243 24.86 7.95 0.87
CA VAL A 243 24.42 8.08 -0.52
C VAL A 243 24.88 9.41 -1.10
N ALA A 244 24.76 10.51 -0.35
CA ALA A 244 25.24 11.83 -0.81
C ALA A 244 26.74 11.84 -1.10
N LEU A 245 27.56 11.19 -0.26
CA LEU A 245 28.98 10.97 -0.51
C LEU A 245 29.23 10.16 -1.78
N ALA A 246 28.42 9.12 -2.03
CA ALA A 246 28.53 8.29 -3.22
C ALA A 246 28.17 9.05 -4.51
N ILE A 247 27.18 9.95 -4.45
CA ILE A 247 26.79 10.81 -5.58
C ILE A 247 27.88 11.84 -5.87
N THR A 248 28.35 12.54 -4.84
CA THR A 248 29.25 13.69 -4.99
C THR A 248 30.72 13.32 -5.15
N GLY A 249 31.15 12.16 -4.65
CA GLY A 249 32.56 11.80 -4.57
C GLY A 249 33.36 12.64 -3.56
N ALA A 250 32.68 13.43 -2.73
CA ALA A 250 33.32 14.35 -1.79
C ALA A 250 33.96 13.62 -0.59
N LEU A 251 34.78 14.37 0.16
CA LEU A 251 35.50 13.84 1.33
C LEU A 251 34.54 13.48 2.46
N ARG A 252 34.92 12.48 3.28
CA ARG A 252 34.13 12.06 4.44
C ARG A 252 33.95 13.15 5.50
N THR A 253 34.82 14.16 5.50
CA THR A 253 34.80 15.32 6.41
C THR A 253 33.88 16.44 5.93
N SER A 254 33.37 16.40 4.69
CA SER A 254 32.52 17.46 4.14
C SER A 254 31.22 17.66 4.94
N PRO A 255 30.77 18.90 5.21
CA PRO A 255 29.50 19.15 5.92
C PRO A 255 28.29 18.46 5.27
N THR A 256 27.38 17.90 6.07
CA THR A 256 26.25 17.07 5.57
C THR A 256 25.26 17.87 4.73
N ASP A 257 24.95 19.08 5.16
CA ASP A 257 24.10 20.04 4.45
C ASP A 257 24.67 20.38 3.08
N ALA A 258 25.96 20.70 3.00
CA ALA A 258 26.65 20.94 1.73
C ALA A 258 26.60 19.70 0.81
N LEU A 259 26.87 18.50 1.35
CA LEU A 259 26.81 17.25 0.58
C LEU A 259 25.43 16.98 0.00
N ILE A 260 24.38 17.14 0.80
CA ILE A 260 23.00 16.91 0.38
C ILE A 260 22.62 17.90 -0.73
N SER A 261 22.97 19.17 -0.56
CA SER A 261 22.73 20.21 -1.56
C SER A 261 23.44 19.91 -2.88
N HIS A 262 24.75 19.61 -2.85
CA HIS A 262 25.54 19.28 -4.05
C HIS A 262 25.14 17.95 -4.69
N ALA A 263 24.64 16.98 -3.92
CA ALA A 263 24.08 15.75 -4.45
C ALA A 263 22.74 15.96 -5.17
N GLY A 264 22.11 17.14 -5.02
CA GLY A 264 20.81 17.45 -5.61
C GLY A 264 19.66 16.65 -4.99
N ILE A 265 19.78 16.25 -3.72
CA ILE A 265 18.73 15.51 -3.00
C ILE A 265 18.24 16.33 -1.81
N TYR A 266 17.02 16.06 -1.32
CA TYR A 266 16.51 16.76 -0.13
C TYR A 266 16.94 16.03 1.15
N PRO A 267 17.13 16.74 2.27
CA PRO A 267 17.27 16.11 3.58
C PRO A 267 16.15 15.11 3.85
N ILE A 268 16.49 13.95 4.39
CA ILE A 268 15.53 12.84 4.53
C ILE A 268 14.28 13.19 5.35
N GLU A 269 14.39 14.12 6.31
CA GLU A 269 13.21 14.61 7.03
C GLU A 269 12.21 15.29 6.09
N LEU A 270 12.69 16.10 5.15
CA LEU A 270 11.82 16.77 4.17
C LEU A 270 11.18 15.78 3.22
N GLU A 271 11.88 14.70 2.86
CA GLU A 271 11.30 13.65 2.03
C GLU A 271 10.22 12.86 2.75
N LEU A 272 10.41 12.55 4.04
CA LEU A 272 9.38 11.93 4.87
C LEU A 272 8.17 12.86 5.04
N ARG A 273 8.40 14.17 5.27
CA ARG A 273 7.34 15.19 5.28
C ARG A 273 6.60 15.25 3.96
N ARG A 274 7.32 15.20 2.83
CA ARG A 274 6.73 15.24 1.50
C ARG A 274 5.85 14.02 1.25
N ALA A 275 6.30 12.82 1.65
CA ALA A 275 5.50 11.60 1.53
C ALA A 275 4.22 11.69 2.37
N ALA A 276 4.34 12.08 3.64
CA ALA A 276 3.22 12.28 4.55
C ALA A 276 2.23 13.34 4.02
N HIS A 277 2.73 14.51 3.60
CA HIS A 277 1.91 15.59 3.06
C HIS A 277 1.16 15.17 1.80
N ARG A 278 1.80 14.44 0.87
CA ARG A 278 1.12 13.90 -0.32
C ARG A 278 0.00 12.93 0.05
N ALA A 279 0.22 12.06 1.04
CA ALA A 279 -0.83 11.18 1.54
C ALA A 279 -1.99 11.98 2.16
N ALA A 280 -1.68 13.01 2.96
CA ALA A 280 -2.68 13.88 3.56
C ALA A 280 -3.54 14.62 2.51
N VAL A 281 -2.95 15.14 1.43
CA VAL A 281 -3.70 15.77 0.33
C VAL A 281 -4.60 14.75 -0.36
N ARG A 282 -4.09 13.53 -0.64
CA ARG A 282 -4.89 12.45 -1.24
C ARG A 282 -6.08 12.07 -0.36
N LEU A 283 -5.85 11.93 0.94
CA LEU A 283 -6.87 11.63 1.93
C LEU A 283 -7.92 12.75 2.05
N ALA A 284 -7.50 14.02 1.94
CA ALA A 284 -8.42 15.15 1.96
C ALA A 284 -9.38 15.17 0.76
N GLY A 285 -8.93 14.67 -0.39
CA GLY A 285 -9.70 14.62 -1.64
C GLY A 285 -10.44 13.31 -1.91
N ILE A 286 -10.50 12.37 -0.97
CA ILE A 286 -11.16 11.07 -1.24
C ILE A 286 -12.66 11.25 -1.54
N PRO A 287 -13.21 10.48 -2.51
CA PRO A 287 -14.63 10.52 -2.82
C PRO A 287 -15.51 10.12 -1.62
N ALA A 288 -16.78 10.53 -1.64
CA ALA A 288 -17.74 10.25 -0.57
C ALA A 288 -18.00 8.74 -0.38
N LYS A 289 -17.97 7.96 -1.47
CA LYS A 289 -18.12 6.50 -1.42
C LYS A 289 -16.91 5.76 -0.87
N ASN A 290 -15.77 6.44 -0.69
CA ASN A 290 -14.58 5.77 -0.19
C ASN A 290 -14.80 5.26 1.25
N PRO A 291 -14.43 4.00 1.58
CA PRO A 291 -14.69 3.42 2.89
C PRO A 291 -14.13 4.20 4.08
N ILE A 292 -13.09 5.01 3.89
CA ILE A 292 -12.48 5.84 4.95
C ILE A 292 -12.90 7.32 4.89
N HIS A 293 -13.89 7.67 4.05
CA HIS A 293 -14.35 9.05 3.89
C HIS A 293 -14.86 9.63 5.22
N GLU A 294 -15.73 8.89 5.89
CA GLU A 294 -16.33 9.34 7.15
C GLU A 294 -15.29 9.48 8.27
N GLU A 295 -14.33 8.57 8.36
CA GLU A 295 -13.19 8.64 9.27
C GLU A 295 -12.39 9.92 9.04
N VAL A 296 -12.06 10.22 7.78
CA VAL A 296 -11.33 11.44 7.42
C VAL A 296 -12.11 12.69 7.80
N ARG A 297 -13.40 12.75 7.49
CA ARG A 297 -14.27 13.90 7.84
C ARG A 297 -14.44 14.04 9.35
N ARG A 298 -14.57 12.92 10.07
CA ARG A 298 -14.66 12.87 11.54
C ARG A 298 -13.41 13.44 12.19
N GLU A 299 -12.23 13.03 11.72
CA GLU A 299 -10.97 13.52 12.27
C GLU A 299 -10.67 14.98 11.85
N ALA A 300 -11.10 15.39 10.65
CA ALA A 300 -11.03 16.79 10.20
C ALA A 300 -11.81 17.74 11.14
N ARG A 301 -13.05 17.38 11.52
CA ARG A 301 -13.85 18.14 12.49
C ARG A 301 -13.18 18.25 13.86
N ARG A 302 -12.30 17.32 14.20
CA ARG A 302 -11.63 17.25 15.50
C ARG A 302 -10.26 17.92 15.52
N ILE A 303 -9.72 18.44 14.41
CA ILE A 303 -8.36 19.02 14.33
C ILE A 303 -8.07 20.02 15.46
N GLY A 304 -9.03 20.89 15.82
CA GLY A 304 -8.88 21.89 16.89
C GLY A 304 -9.07 21.36 18.33
N SER A 305 -9.61 20.15 18.53
CA SER A 305 -10.02 19.65 19.86
C SER A 305 -8.84 19.11 20.66
N ARG A 306 -8.58 19.51 21.91
CA ARG A 306 -7.48 18.92 22.71
C ARG A 306 -7.83 17.49 23.18
N GLY A 307 -7.72 16.51 22.28
CA GLY A 307 -7.89 15.09 22.59
C GLY A 307 -6.67 14.53 23.32
N ARG A 308 -6.89 13.62 24.27
CA ARG A 308 -5.84 12.97 25.06
C ARG A 308 -4.95 12.04 24.20
N HIS A 309 -5.52 11.48 23.12
CA HIS A 309 -4.88 10.58 22.17
C HIS A 309 -5.33 10.92 20.73
N PRO A 310 -4.60 11.78 20.00
CA PRO A 310 -4.92 12.03 18.59
C PRO A 310 -4.63 10.77 17.75
N THR A 311 -5.51 10.47 16.81
CA THR A 311 -5.30 9.40 15.82
C THR A 311 -4.11 9.71 14.90
N THR A 312 -3.60 8.71 14.20
CA THR A 312 -2.56 8.91 13.18
C THR A 312 -3.04 9.83 12.07
N LEU A 313 -4.27 9.64 11.57
CA LEU A 313 -4.90 10.52 10.56
C LEU A 313 -4.96 11.97 11.02
N ARG A 314 -5.39 12.20 12.26
CA ARG A 314 -5.46 13.54 12.81
C ARG A 314 -4.08 14.18 12.97
N THR A 315 -3.11 13.41 13.45
CA THR A 315 -1.71 13.86 13.57
C THR A 315 -1.14 14.22 12.20
N LEU A 316 -1.45 13.42 11.17
CA LEU A 316 -1.05 13.66 9.80
C LEU A 316 -1.60 14.99 9.26
N PHE A 317 -2.89 15.27 9.46
CA PHE A 317 -3.53 16.53 9.05
C PHE A 317 -2.95 17.76 9.76
N ILE A 318 -2.79 17.69 11.09
CA ILE A 318 -2.19 18.77 11.89
C ILE A 318 -0.76 19.06 11.43
N THR A 319 0.05 18.02 11.28
CA THR A 319 1.48 18.18 10.96
C THR A 319 1.72 18.57 9.51
N SER A 320 0.80 18.22 8.61
CA SER A 320 0.85 18.61 7.19
C SER A 320 0.17 19.94 6.91
N ASN A 321 -0.45 20.57 7.92
CA ASN A 321 -1.26 21.78 7.79
C ASN A 321 -2.35 21.65 6.71
N ILE A 322 -3.05 20.51 6.73
CA ILE A 322 -4.14 20.21 5.80
C ILE A 322 -5.40 20.00 6.61
N ASN A 323 -6.44 20.79 6.32
CA ASN A 323 -7.78 20.56 6.81
C ASN A 323 -8.61 19.98 5.67
N PRO A 324 -9.03 18.70 5.73
CA PRO A 324 -9.82 18.08 4.68
C PRO A 324 -11.09 18.85 4.27
N ASN A 325 -11.66 19.65 5.17
CA ASN A 325 -12.86 20.45 4.86
C ASN A 325 -12.59 21.57 3.85
N ASP A 326 -11.34 21.95 3.63
CA ASP A 326 -10.94 22.98 2.67
C ASP A 326 -10.71 22.39 1.26
N TYR A 327 -10.86 21.08 1.09
CA TYR A 327 -10.60 20.36 -0.16
C TYR A 327 -11.89 19.78 -0.73
N ALA A 328 -12.08 19.99 -2.04
CA ALA A 328 -13.11 19.31 -2.80
C ALA A 328 -12.80 17.80 -2.87
N THR A 329 -13.84 16.98 -2.81
CA THR A 329 -13.73 15.55 -3.09
C THR A 329 -13.51 15.35 -4.58
N VAL A 330 -12.60 14.45 -4.95
CA VAL A 330 -12.52 13.96 -6.33
C VAL A 330 -13.88 13.32 -6.66
N PRO A 331 -14.50 13.65 -7.81
CA PRO A 331 -15.76 13.06 -8.21
C PRO A 331 -15.66 11.53 -8.22
N ASP A 332 -16.72 10.84 -7.79
CA ASP A 332 -16.78 9.39 -7.93
C ASP A 332 -16.80 9.03 -9.42
N THR A 333 -15.71 8.43 -9.88
CA THR A 333 -15.53 7.97 -11.27
C THR A 333 -16.43 6.79 -11.64
N ASP A 334 -17.26 6.29 -10.71
CA ASP A 334 -18.29 5.29 -11.00
C ASP A 334 -19.35 5.82 -11.97
N ASP A 335 -19.52 7.15 -12.03
CA ASP A 335 -20.23 7.81 -13.11
C ASP A 335 -19.23 8.04 -14.23
N PHE A 336 -18.89 6.97 -14.97
CA PHE A 336 -18.53 7.16 -16.37
C PHE A 336 -19.76 7.79 -17.00
N SER A 337 -19.80 9.12 -16.95
CA SER A 337 -20.85 9.88 -17.57
C SER A 337 -20.92 9.45 -19.03
N THR A 338 -21.98 9.86 -19.71
CA THR A 338 -22.09 9.76 -21.18
C THR A 338 -20.80 10.18 -21.91
N SER A 339 -19.87 10.93 -21.28
CA SER A 339 -18.47 11.18 -21.69
C SER A 339 -17.62 9.94 -22.01
N ALA A 340 -17.85 8.76 -21.42
CA ALA A 340 -17.20 7.53 -21.89
C ALA A 340 -17.64 7.14 -23.31
N LYS A 341 -18.83 7.58 -23.76
CA LYS A 341 -19.26 7.50 -25.17
C LYS A 341 -18.61 8.58 -26.06
N PHE A 342 -18.04 9.64 -25.47
CA PHE A 342 -17.29 10.66 -26.21
C PHE A 342 -15.83 10.27 -26.44
N LEU A 343 -15.30 9.33 -25.66
CA LEU A 343 -14.10 8.62 -26.05
C LEU A 343 -14.52 7.68 -27.18
N ASN A 344 -14.46 8.18 -28.40
CA ASN A 344 -14.52 7.38 -29.62
C ASN A 344 -13.07 7.01 -29.95
N PRO A 345 -12.49 5.96 -29.30
CA PRO A 345 -11.07 5.66 -29.48
C PRO A 345 -10.83 5.26 -30.93
N HIS A 346 -10.20 6.16 -31.69
CA HIS A 346 -9.73 5.87 -33.02
C HIS A 346 -8.35 5.23 -32.92
N ILE A 347 -8.20 4.03 -33.48
CA ILE A 347 -6.93 3.32 -33.54
C ILE A 347 -6.54 3.26 -35.01
N ALA A 348 -5.55 4.08 -35.38
CA ALA A 348 -4.95 4.04 -36.71
C ALA A 348 -4.37 2.64 -37.01
N VAL A 349 -4.42 2.25 -38.28
CA VAL A 349 -4.00 0.92 -38.73
C VAL A 349 -2.49 0.70 -38.54
N ASP A 350 -1.72 1.77 -38.66
CA ASP A 350 -0.27 1.79 -38.50
C ASP A 350 0.23 3.17 -38.04
N LYS A 351 1.53 3.27 -37.80
CA LYS A 351 2.17 4.48 -37.26
C LYS A 351 2.13 5.67 -38.22
N ASP A 352 2.33 5.44 -39.52
CA ASP A 352 2.39 6.53 -40.50
C ASP A 352 0.98 7.09 -40.71
N THR A 353 -0.02 6.21 -40.78
CA THR A 353 -1.44 6.59 -40.76
C THR A 353 -1.81 7.39 -39.50
N ALA A 354 -1.33 6.98 -38.31
CA ALA A 354 -1.58 7.70 -37.07
C ALA A 354 -1.01 9.13 -37.08
N ILE A 355 0.19 9.31 -37.64
CA ILE A 355 0.85 10.61 -37.74
C ILE A 355 0.11 11.53 -38.71
N ASP A 356 -0.32 11.00 -39.85
CA ASP A 356 -1.05 11.80 -40.84
C ASP A 356 -2.47 12.14 -40.39
N GLU A 357 -3.19 11.23 -39.74
CA GLU A 357 -4.49 11.52 -39.13
C GLU A 357 -4.37 12.59 -38.04
N GLU A 358 -3.33 12.54 -37.22
CA GLU A 358 -3.09 13.53 -36.17
C GLU A 358 -2.81 14.93 -36.72
N ARG A 359 -2.06 15.02 -37.83
CA ARG A 359 -1.81 16.30 -38.53
C ARG A 359 -3.09 16.98 -39.01
N HIS A 360 -4.12 16.19 -39.33
CA HIS A 360 -5.40 16.68 -39.82
C HIS A 360 -6.48 16.74 -38.73
N ASN A 361 -6.18 16.33 -37.50
CA ASN A 361 -7.11 16.34 -36.39
C ASN A 361 -7.24 17.77 -35.82
N SER A 362 -8.44 18.35 -35.88
CA SER A 362 -8.74 19.70 -35.39
C SER A 362 -9.34 19.73 -33.98
N ALA A 363 -9.31 18.63 -33.23
CA ALA A 363 -9.87 18.58 -31.89
C ALA A 363 -9.11 19.52 -30.93
N GLU A 364 -9.88 20.24 -30.10
CA GLU A 364 -9.35 21.18 -29.09
C GLU A 364 -8.56 20.48 -27.98
N VAL A 365 -8.98 19.26 -27.63
CA VAL A 365 -8.32 18.43 -26.61
C VAL A 365 -7.99 17.07 -27.22
N LYS A 366 -6.71 16.68 -27.16
CA LYS A 366 -6.19 15.42 -27.68
C LYS A 366 -5.51 14.64 -26.56
N ILE A 367 -5.91 13.39 -26.37
CA ILE A 367 -5.37 12.49 -25.33
C ILE A 367 -4.72 11.32 -26.04
N TYR A 368 -3.42 11.14 -25.84
CA TYR A 368 -2.66 10.02 -26.40
C TYR A 368 -2.49 8.93 -25.35
N THR A 369 -2.76 7.69 -25.72
CA THR A 369 -2.49 6.53 -24.88
C THR A 369 -1.63 5.52 -25.65
N ASP A 370 -0.61 5.00 -24.98
CA ASP A 370 0.34 4.03 -25.50
C ASP A 370 -0.21 2.61 -25.31
N LEU A 371 -1.04 2.17 -26.27
CA LEU A 371 -1.41 0.76 -26.40
C LEU A 371 -0.28 0.00 -27.10
N ASN A 372 0.70 -0.49 -26.32
CA ASN A 372 1.66 -1.48 -26.82
C ASN A 372 0.93 -2.76 -27.23
N ARG A 373 0.66 -2.94 -28.53
CA ARG A 373 0.31 -4.26 -29.08
C ARG A 373 1.58 -5.11 -29.13
N ASN A 374 1.65 -6.16 -28.32
CA ASN A 374 2.44 -7.32 -28.70
C ASN A 374 1.83 -7.88 -30.00
N PRO A 375 2.59 -8.08 -31.08
CA PRO A 375 2.06 -8.66 -32.30
C PRO A 375 1.64 -10.09 -32.01
N ILE A 376 0.35 -10.37 -32.22
CA ILE A 376 -0.13 -11.72 -32.47
C ILE A 376 0.55 -12.14 -33.77
N LEU A 377 1.53 -13.04 -33.67
CA LEU A 377 2.15 -13.70 -34.81
C LEU A 377 1.14 -14.69 -35.44
N PRO A 378 1.22 -14.91 -36.76
CA PRO A 378 0.16 -15.51 -37.58
C PRO A 378 -0.25 -16.93 -37.19
#